data_AF-A0A7V4IER4-F1
#
_entry.id   AF-A0A7V4IER4-F1
#
_cell.length_a   1.000
_cell.length_b   1.000
_cell.length_c   1.000
_cell.angle_alpha   90.00
_cell.angle_beta   90.00
_cell.angle_gamma   90.00
#
_symmetry.space_group_name_H-M   'P 1'
#
loop_
_entity.id
_entity.type
_entity.pdbx_description
1 polymer ?
#
loop_
_entity_poly.entity_id
_entity_poly.type
_entity_poly.pdbx_seq_one_letter_code
_entity_poly.pdbx_strand_id
1 'polypeptide(L)' 'MSLKAFHIFFIGLAALMGFFLGAWALSAAAAEGASTWLQGFGIGGLMLGAGLVIYGIRFIRKTRNLGYL' A
#
# COMPACT_ATOMS: atom_id res chain seq x y z
N MET A 1 -11.80 18.77 -7.44
CA MET A 1 -10.68 18.15 -6.71
C MET A 1 -9.41 18.35 -7.50
N SER A 2 -8.33 18.84 -6.89
CA SER A 2 -7.05 18.91 -7.61
C SER A 2 -6.60 17.49 -7.97
N LEU A 3 -6.07 17.29 -9.17
CA LEU A 3 -5.59 15.97 -9.64
C LEU A 3 -4.63 15.34 -8.62
N LYS A 4 -3.84 16.18 -7.94
CA LYS A 4 -2.94 15.80 -6.84
C LYS A 4 -3.67 15.15 -5.65
N ALA A 5 -4.77 15.76 -5.20
CA ALA A 5 -5.54 15.27 -4.05
C ALA A 5 -6.21 13.91 -4.34
N PHE A 6 -6.77 13.74 -5.54
CA PHE A 6 -7.35 12.48 -5.97
C PHE A 6 -6.28 11.36 -6.04
N HIS A 7 -5.10 11.68 -6.58
CA HIS A 7 -4.02 10.71 -6.68
C HIS A 7 -3.50 10.25 -5.32
N ILE A 8 -3.31 11.19 -4.38
CA ILE A 8 -2.88 10.87 -3.01
C ILE A 8 -3.92 10.02 -2.28
N PHE A 9 -5.21 10.34 -2.44
CA PHE A 9 -6.30 9.55 -1.88
C PHE A 9 -6.27 8.11 -2.40
N PHE A 10 -6.11 7.93 -3.71
CA PHE A 10 -6.05 6.60 -4.31
C PHE A 10 -4.83 5.79 -3.84
N ILE A 11 -3.66 6.42 -3.73
CA ILE A 11 -2.44 5.78 -3.18
C ILE A 11 -2.68 5.34 -1.74
N GLY A 12 -3.31 6.19 -0.91
CA GLY A 12 -3.64 5.86 0.47
C GLY A 12 -4.60 4.68 0.58
N LEU A 13 -5.64 4.66 -0.25
CA LEU A 13 -6.61 3.56 -0.28
C LEU A 13 -5.97 2.25 -0.75
N ALA A 14 -5.14 2.30 -1.81
CA ALA A 14 -4.41 1.14 -2.31
C ALA A 14 -3.39 0.61 -1.29
N ALA A 15 -2.71 1.50 -0.55
CA ALA A 15 -1.79 1.09 0.51
C ALA A 15 -2.53 0.37 1.65
N LEU A 16 -3.67 0.92 2.11
CA LEU A 16 -4.52 0.29 3.12
C LEU A 16 -5.02 -1.09 2.66
N MET A 17 -5.47 -1.20 1.40
CA MET A 17 -5.88 -2.47 0.82
C MET A 17 -4.72 -3.48 0.77
N GLY A 18 -3.52 -3.06 0.37
CA GLY A 18 -2.32 -3.91 0.35
C GLY A 18 -1.95 -4.43 1.73
N PHE A 19 -1.99 -3.57 2.75
CA PHE A 19 -1.76 -3.98 4.14
C PHE A 19 -2.84 -4.91 4.66
N PHE A 20 -4.10 -4.62 4.38
CA PHE A 20 -5.23 -5.44 4.82
C PHE A 20 -5.19 -6.84 4.20
N LEU A 21 -5.01 -6.93 2.88
CA LEU A 21 -4.85 -8.21 2.16
C LEU A 21 -3.60 -8.95 2.63
N GLY A 22 -2.49 -8.24 2.83
CA GLY A 22 -1.25 -8.81 3.32
C GLY A 22 -1.41 -9.46 4.71
N ALA A 23 -1.99 -8.72 5.65
CA ALA A 23 -2.28 -9.19 7.00
C ALA A 23 -3.28 -10.35 7.01
N TRP A 24 -4.35 -10.24 6.21
CA TRP A 24 -5.34 -11.31 6.07
C TRP A 24 -4.73 -12.59 5.52
N ALA A 25 -3.92 -12.51 4.45
CA ALA A 25 -3.29 -13.69 3.85
C ALA A 25 -2.30 -14.37 4.80
N LEU A 26 -1.54 -13.61 5.60
CA LEU A 26 -0.68 -14.18 6.66
C LEU A 26 -1.50 -14.84 7.78
N SER A 27 -2.61 -14.22 8.18
CA SER A 27 -3.53 -14.80 9.16
C SER A 27 -4.16 -16.11 8.66
N ALA A 28 -4.56 -16.14 7.38
CA ALA A 28 -5.12 -17.33 6.75
C ALA A 28 -4.07 -18.45 6.63
N ALA A 29 -2.82 -18.11 6.24
CA ALA A 29 -1.72 -19.05 6.20
C ALA A 29 -1.38 -19.66 7.57
N ALA A 30 -1.58 -18.91 8.65
CA ALA A 30 -1.39 -19.42 10.01
C ALA A 30 -2.53 -20.37 10.44
N ALA A 31 -3.76 -20.12 9.98
CA ALA A 31 -4.94 -20.89 10.35
C ALA A 31 -5.09 -22.22 9.57
N GLU A 32 -4.79 -22.23 8.27
CA GLU A 32 -4.97 -23.40 7.40
C GLU A 32 -3.74 -24.34 7.36
N GLY A 33 -2.68 -23.99 8.09
CA GLY A 33 -1.35 -24.62 7.96
C GLY A 33 -0.51 -23.94 6.89
N ALA A 34 0.82 -24.12 6.97
CA ALA A 34 1.82 -23.32 6.25
C ALA A 34 1.71 -23.41 4.70
N SER A 35 0.75 -22.68 4.13
CA SER A 35 0.58 -22.48 2.70
C SER A 35 1.62 -21.46 2.22
N THR A 36 2.66 -21.97 1.57
CA THR A 36 3.75 -21.16 0.98
C THR A 36 3.21 -20.08 0.04
N TRP A 37 2.11 -20.37 -0.66
CA TRP A 37 1.43 -19.41 -1.53
C TRP A 37 0.83 -18.24 -0.74
N LEU A 38 0.05 -18.52 0.31
CA LEU A 38 -0.58 -17.47 1.12
C LEU A 38 0.46 -16.63 1.87
N GLN A 39 1.56 -17.24 2.31
CA GLN A 39 2.69 -16.53 2.92
C GLN A 39 3.36 -15.56 1.93
N GLY A 40 3.66 -16.03 0.71
CA GLY A 40 4.23 -15.21 -0.35
C GLY A 40 3.32 -14.05 -0.74
N PHE A 41 2.01 -14.32 -0.87
CA PHE A 41 1.01 -13.29 -1.16
C PHE A 41 0.89 -12.27 -0.03
N GLY A 42 0.91 -12.74 1.22
CA GLY A 42 0.89 -11.91 2.41
C GLY A 42 2.07 -10.94 2.50
N ILE A 43 3.29 -11.47 2.38
CA ILE A 43 4.52 -10.68 2.37
C ILE A 43 4.52 -9.70 1.18
N GLY A 44 4.13 -10.17 -0.01
CA GLY A 44 4.02 -9.33 -1.20
C GLY A 44 3.05 -8.17 -1.03
N GLY A 45 1.87 -8.42 -0.45
CA GLY A 45 0.87 -7.41 -0.13
C GLY A 45 1.39 -6.35 0.85
N LEU A 46 2.09 -6.77 1.90
CA LEU A 46 2.73 -5.86 2.85
C LEU A 46 3.85 -5.03 2.21
N MET A 47 4.69 -5.65 1.37
CA MET A 47 5.76 -4.93 0.67
C MET A 47 5.21 -3.92 -0.33
N LEU A 48 4.16 -4.27 -1.08
CA LEU A 48 3.48 -3.36 -2.00
C LEU A 48 2.80 -2.22 -1.25
N GLY A 49 2.13 -2.50 -0.13
CA GLY A 49 1.55 -1.48 0.74
C GLY A 49 2.60 -0.49 1.24
N ALA A 50 3.73 -1.00 1.75
CA ALA A 50 4.86 -0.16 2.18
C ALA A 50 5.46 0.65 1.02
N GLY A 51 5.61 0.03 -0.16
CA GLY A 51 6.07 0.69 -1.37
C GLY A 51 5.17 1.86 -1.79
N LEU A 52 3.84 1.68 -1.71
CA LEU A 52 2.86 2.72 -1.99
C LEU A 52 2.92 3.87 -0.98
N VAL A 53 3.13 3.59 0.30
CA VAL A 53 3.35 4.63 1.32
C VAL A 53 4.60 5.45 1.00
N ILE A 54 5.72 4.78 0.70
CA ILE A 54 6.99 5.45 0.34
C ILE A 54 6.80 6.29 -0.93
N TYR A 55 6.12 5.75 -1.94
CA TYR A 55 5.79 6.45 -3.17
C TYR A 55 4.92 7.68 -2.91
N GLY A 56 3.87 7.55 -2.11
CA GLY A 56 2.97 8.65 -1.73
C GLY A 56 3.73 9.78 -1.00
N ILE A 57 4.59 9.44 -0.05
CA ILE A 57 5.44 10.42 0.65
C ILE A 57 6.38 11.14 -0.34
N ARG A 58 7.01 10.39 -1.26
CA ARG A 58 7.88 10.97 -2.29
C ARG A 58 7.10 11.86 -3.26
N PHE A 59 5.89 11.46 -3.65
CA PHE A 59 5.01 12.24 -4.51
C PHE A 59 4.65 13.57 -3.85
N ILE A 60 4.25 13.55 -2.56
CA ILE A 60 3.97 14.77 -1.79
C ILE A 60 5.22 15.65 -1.69
N ARG A 61 6.37 15.08 -1.30
CA ARG A 61 7.64 15.83 -1.20
C ARG A 61 8.04 16.49 -2.51
N LYS A 62 7.89 15.79 -3.64
CA LYS A 62 8.24 16.30 -4.97
C LYS A 62 7.25 17.34 -5.48
N THR A 63 5.97 17.17 -5.19
CA THR A 63 4.91 18.10 -5.62
C THR A 63 4.76 19.32 -4.71
N ARG A 64 5.36 19.31 -3.51
CA ARG A 64 5.39 20.43 -2.56
C ARG A 64 6.17 21.65 -3.08
N ASN A 65 7.23 21.43 -3.86
CA ASN A 65 8.02 22.52 -4.46
C ASN A 65 7.44 23.05 -5.78
N LEU A 66 6.46 22.34 -6.36
CA LEU A 66 5.77 22.74 -7.58
C LEU A 66 4.62 23.70 -7.24
N GLY A 67 4.96 24.81 -6.58
CA GLY A 67 4.06 25.84 -6.07
C GLY A 67 2.79 25.97 -6.89
N TYR A 68 1.67 25.61 -6.27
CA TYR A 68 0.33 25.94 -6.77
C TYR A 68 -0.56 26.33 -5.59
N LEU A 69 0.05 27.07 -4.67
CA LEU A 69 -0.58 27.97 -3.71
C LEU A 69 0.01 29.35 -4.00
#